data_AF-A0A932MXI6-F1
#
_entry.id   AF-A0A932MXI6-F1
#
_cell.length_a   1.000
_cell.length_b   1.000
_cell.length_c   1.000
_cell.angle_alpha   90.00
_cell.angle_beta   90.00
_cell.angle_gamma   90.00
#
_symmetry.space_group_name_H-M   'P 1'
#
loop_
_entity.id
_entity.type
_entity.pdbx_description
1 polymer ?
#
loop_
_entity_poly.entity_id
_entity_poly.type
_entity_poly.pdbx_seq_one_letter_code
_entity_poly.pdbx_strand_id
1 'polypeptide(L)'
;MNRADFVEALLKVMERKTHWAWPAFTSGRVPRNRLHIHLEQEYATYVRDFPILLGLAHVQCPIAAVRQELAANLFEEETGGLVAGRAHPELFLDIPRGLGYDLARFARVELLPEAARYRALLDELAGRRGWEIGVAITTLFIEGTAHERQEIAPTHARAAVAPLSEHPLVKHYGLPAAALTLAEAHRKGEGEHRAAAWRMVLDHLGEPARAPVVAAMENVLAAWLTYRDGVARACGLARSPTNTPELAT
;
A
#
# COMPACT_ATOMS: atom_id res chain seq x y z
N MET A 1 21.54 -12.17 -11.34
CA MET A 1 21.21 -10.73 -11.41
C MET A 1 22.04 -10.04 -10.35
N ASN A 2 22.92 -9.10 -10.71
CA ASN A 2 23.75 -8.40 -9.72
C ASN A 2 22.88 -7.42 -8.89
N ARG A 3 23.46 -6.82 -7.84
CA ARG A 3 22.73 -5.92 -6.93
C ARG A 3 22.17 -4.68 -7.64
N ALA A 4 22.94 -4.05 -8.53
CA ALA A 4 22.52 -2.84 -9.24
C ALA A 4 21.33 -3.13 -10.18
N ASP A 5 21.42 -4.20 -10.97
CA ASP A 5 20.35 -4.64 -11.86
C ASP A 5 19.07 -4.99 -11.07
N PHE A 6 19.23 -5.58 -9.88
CA PHE A 6 18.11 -5.93 -9.01
C PHE A 6 17.41 -4.70 -8.44
N VAL A 7 18.16 -3.72 -7.95
CA VAL A 7 17.62 -2.43 -7.48
C VAL A 7 16.84 -1.75 -8.61
N GLU A 8 17.44 -1.61 -9.78
CA GLU A 8 16.77 -0.96 -10.91
C GLU A 8 15.55 -1.73 -11.39
N ALA A 9 15.57 -3.07 -11.36
CA ALA A 9 14.40 -3.89 -11.69
C ALA A 9 13.24 -3.66 -10.71
N LEU A 10 13.50 -3.64 -9.40
CA LEU A 10 12.48 -3.37 -8.38
C LEU A 10 11.92 -1.95 -8.51
N LEU A 11 12.79 -0.94 -8.69
CA LEU A 11 12.37 0.45 -8.87
C LEU A 11 11.49 0.62 -10.10
N LYS A 12 11.82 -0.01 -11.23
CA LYS A 12 10.98 0.02 -12.44
C LYS A 12 9.59 -0.58 -12.22
N VAL A 13 9.44 -1.57 -11.35
CA VAL A 13 8.11 -2.06 -10.94
C VAL A 13 7.39 -0.99 -10.12
N MET A 14 8.03 -0.44 -9.09
CA MET A 14 7.42 0.54 -8.20
C MET A 14 7.01 1.82 -8.94
N GLU A 15 7.84 2.35 -9.84
CA GLU A 15 7.55 3.54 -10.66
C GLU A 15 6.30 3.36 -11.55
N ARG A 16 5.97 2.11 -11.91
CA ARG A 16 4.75 1.76 -12.65
C ARG A 16 3.53 1.51 -11.75
N LYS A 17 3.67 1.54 -10.42
CA LYS A 17 2.56 1.49 -9.44
C LYS A 17 1.79 2.81 -9.43
N THR A 18 1.26 3.19 -10.60
CA THR A 18 0.42 4.35 -10.85
C THR A 18 -0.83 3.89 -11.60
N HIS A 19 -1.95 4.57 -11.42
CA HIS A 19 -3.23 4.14 -11.99
C HIS A 19 -3.97 5.32 -12.65
N TRP A 20 -4.58 5.07 -13.81
CA TRP A 20 -5.26 6.08 -14.62
C TRP A 20 -6.40 6.78 -13.89
N ALA A 21 -7.03 6.10 -12.92
CA ALA A 21 -8.14 6.66 -12.15
C ALA A 21 -7.68 7.58 -11.02
N TRP A 22 -6.42 7.49 -10.58
CA TRP A 22 -5.93 8.21 -9.41
C TRP A 22 -6.14 9.73 -9.46
N PRO A 23 -5.93 10.41 -10.61
CA PRO A 23 -6.25 11.83 -10.71
C PRO A 23 -7.70 12.18 -10.39
N ALA A 24 -8.67 11.28 -10.55
CA ALA A 24 -10.06 11.55 -10.17
C ALA A 24 -10.28 11.49 -8.65
N PHE A 25 -9.60 10.57 -7.96
CA PHE A 25 -9.62 10.49 -6.49
C PHE A 25 -8.96 11.71 -5.84
N THR A 26 -7.87 12.21 -6.43
CA THR A 26 -7.12 13.33 -5.86
C THR A 26 -7.67 14.71 -6.22
N SER A 27 -8.58 14.81 -7.20
CA SER A 27 -9.20 16.08 -7.65
C SER A 27 -10.67 16.24 -7.26
N GLY A 28 -11.22 15.36 -6.43
CA GLY A 28 -12.62 15.48 -5.99
C GLY A 28 -13.67 15.02 -7.01
N ARG A 29 -13.26 14.34 -8.08
CA ARG A 29 -14.17 13.95 -9.18
C ARG A 29 -14.96 12.67 -8.92
N VAL A 30 -14.52 11.83 -7.99
CA VAL A 30 -15.29 10.64 -7.59
C VAL A 30 -16.56 11.09 -6.84
N PRO A 31 -17.76 10.61 -7.22
CA PRO A 31 -18.99 10.94 -6.51
C PRO A 31 -18.90 10.59 -5.01
N ARG A 32 -19.28 11.52 -4.14
CA ARG A 32 -19.21 11.33 -2.67
C ARG A 32 -19.97 10.07 -2.20
N ASN A 33 -21.10 9.75 -2.82
CA ASN A 33 -21.88 8.57 -2.49
C ASN A 33 -21.27 7.25 -3.03
N ARG A 34 -20.13 7.30 -3.74
CA ARG A 34 -19.41 6.12 -4.23
C ARG A 34 -17.98 6.01 -3.68
N LEU A 35 -17.40 7.09 -3.15
CA LEU A 35 -16.04 7.08 -2.59
C LEU A 35 -15.87 6.04 -1.47
N HIS A 36 -16.92 5.71 -0.71
CA HIS A 36 -16.88 4.66 0.30
C HIS A 36 -16.43 3.30 -0.27
N ILE A 37 -16.75 3.00 -1.53
CA ILE A 37 -16.35 1.74 -2.19
C ILE A 37 -14.84 1.62 -2.23
N HIS A 38 -14.12 2.70 -2.58
CA HIS A 38 -12.65 2.67 -2.56
C HIS A 38 -12.12 2.38 -1.15
N LEU A 39 -12.67 3.03 -0.13
CA LEU A 39 -12.23 2.86 1.25
C LEU A 39 -12.52 1.45 1.77
N GLU A 40 -13.70 0.89 1.49
CA GLU A 40 -14.06 -0.48 1.87
C GLU A 40 -13.13 -1.50 1.22
N GLN A 41 -12.89 -1.35 -0.09
CA GLN A 41 -12.03 -2.28 -0.83
C GLN A 41 -10.57 -2.17 -0.38
N GLU A 42 -10.03 -0.98 -0.16
CA GLU A 42 -8.67 -0.81 0.40
C GLU A 42 -8.56 -1.41 1.80
N TYR A 43 -9.54 -1.13 2.66
CA TYR A 43 -9.57 -1.63 4.02
C TYR A 43 -9.50 -3.16 4.07
N ALA A 44 -10.39 -3.84 3.34
CA ALA A 44 -10.51 -5.29 3.40
C ALA A 44 -9.50 -6.05 2.53
N THR A 45 -8.95 -5.42 1.49
CA THR A 45 -7.98 -6.06 0.60
C THR A 45 -6.62 -6.18 1.27
N TYR A 46 -6.17 -5.16 2.01
CA TYR A 46 -4.89 -5.25 2.71
C TYR A 46 -4.83 -4.50 4.04
N VAL A 47 -5.43 -3.32 4.23
CA VAL A 47 -5.15 -2.52 5.45
C VAL A 47 -5.50 -3.27 6.73
N ARG A 48 -6.70 -3.85 6.82
CA ARG A 48 -7.17 -4.58 8.00
C ARG A 48 -6.28 -5.77 8.34
N ASP A 49 -5.82 -6.48 7.30
CA ASP A 49 -5.11 -7.76 7.44
C ASP A 49 -3.60 -7.59 7.15
N PHE A 50 -3.10 -6.35 7.08
CA PHE A 50 -1.70 -6.08 6.78
C PHE A 50 -0.75 -6.69 7.82
N PRO A 51 -1.04 -6.63 9.14
CA PRO A 51 -0.28 -7.37 10.13
C PRO A 51 -0.24 -8.88 9.87
N ILE A 52 -1.33 -9.48 9.38
CA ILE A 52 -1.35 -10.92 9.03
C ILE A 52 -0.36 -11.20 7.89
N LEU A 53 -0.34 -10.36 6.85
CA LEU A 53 0.60 -10.51 5.73
C LEU A 53 2.06 -10.38 6.20
N LEU A 54 2.36 -9.43 7.08
CA LEU A 54 3.69 -9.30 7.70
C LEU A 54 4.04 -10.53 8.55
N GLY A 55 3.09 -11.04 9.32
CA GLY A 55 3.26 -12.25 10.12
C GLY A 55 3.59 -13.47 9.26
N LEU A 56 2.93 -13.62 8.11
CA LEU A 56 3.20 -14.68 7.14
C LEU A 56 4.63 -14.59 6.56
N ALA A 57 5.09 -13.39 6.24
CA ALA A 57 6.48 -13.17 5.81
C ALA A 57 7.48 -13.48 6.94
N HIS A 58 7.16 -13.06 8.18
CA HIS A 58 7.98 -13.28 9.36
C HIS A 58 8.22 -14.77 9.65
N VAL A 59 7.16 -15.59 9.66
CA VAL A 59 7.26 -17.01 10.04
C VAL A 59 8.06 -17.85 9.03
N GLN A 60 8.12 -17.42 7.77
CA GLN A 60 8.91 -18.10 6.74
C GLN A 60 10.39 -17.70 6.78
N CYS A 61 10.74 -16.56 7.41
CA CYS A 61 12.06 -15.98 7.29
C CYS A 61 13.10 -16.67 8.18
N PRO A 62 14.16 -17.28 7.63
CA PRO A 62 15.20 -17.92 8.45
C PRO A 62 16.19 -16.91 9.03
N ILE A 63 16.22 -15.67 8.53
CA ILE A 63 17.22 -14.65 8.90
C ILE A 63 16.75 -13.83 10.11
N ALA A 64 17.46 -13.95 11.23
CA ALA A 64 17.08 -13.29 12.49
C ALA A 64 16.98 -11.76 12.37
N ALA A 65 17.93 -11.12 11.68
CA ALA A 65 17.92 -9.67 11.49
C ALA A 65 16.68 -9.19 10.72
N VAL A 66 16.29 -9.90 9.67
CA VAL A 66 15.05 -9.61 8.90
C VAL A 66 13.81 -9.85 9.77
N ARG A 67 13.78 -10.93 10.56
CA ARG A 67 12.66 -11.20 11.48
C ARG A 67 12.48 -10.10 12.53
N GLN A 68 13.56 -9.48 13.01
CA GLN A 68 13.48 -8.38 13.99
C GLN A 68 12.82 -7.14 13.38
N GLU A 69 13.23 -6.75 12.18
CA GLU A 69 12.62 -5.63 11.44
C GLU A 69 11.13 -5.92 11.12
N LEU A 70 10.81 -7.14 10.67
CA LEU A 70 9.42 -7.55 10.44
C LEU A 70 8.59 -7.58 11.73
N ALA A 71 9.17 -7.97 12.86
CA ALA A 71 8.46 -8.00 14.13
C ALA A 71 8.17 -6.59 14.67
N ALA A 72 9.10 -5.65 14.50
CA ALA A 72 8.89 -4.24 14.82
C ALA A 72 7.76 -3.64 13.96
N ASN A 73 7.78 -3.91 12.65
CA ASN A 73 6.74 -3.45 11.74
C ASN A 73 5.38 -4.07 12.08
N LEU A 74 5.32 -5.39 12.27
CA LEU A 74 4.12 -6.10 12.73
C LEU A 74 3.55 -5.48 14.01
N PHE A 75 4.40 -5.21 15.00
CA PHE A 75 3.97 -4.64 16.28
C PHE A 75 3.39 -3.24 16.12
N GLU A 76 4.02 -2.38 15.31
CA GLU A 76 3.50 -1.05 15.01
C GLU A 76 2.16 -1.12 14.25
N GLU A 77 2.05 -1.97 13.24
CA GLU A 77 0.82 -2.10 12.44
C GLU A 77 -0.35 -2.67 13.27
N GLU A 78 -0.08 -3.70 14.08
CA GLU A 78 -1.10 -4.39 14.91
C GLU A 78 -1.53 -3.56 16.12
N THR A 79 -0.66 -2.71 16.68
CA THR A 79 -0.92 -2.05 17.97
C THR A 79 -0.77 -0.54 17.97
N GLY A 80 0.01 0.02 17.04
CA GLY A 80 0.49 1.41 17.08
C GLY A 80 1.50 1.68 18.21
N GLY A 81 2.06 0.65 18.84
CA GLY A 81 2.81 0.76 20.09
C GLY A 81 4.16 1.49 20.00
N LEU A 82 4.65 1.82 18.80
CA LEU A 82 5.90 2.56 18.61
C LEU A 82 5.64 4.04 18.33
N VAL A 83 4.70 4.34 17.43
CA VAL A 83 4.47 5.71 16.93
C VAL A 83 3.02 6.13 17.03
N ALA A 84 2.09 5.30 16.55
CA ALA A 84 0.73 5.76 16.26
C ALA A 84 -0.24 5.77 17.46
N GLY A 85 0.04 5.00 18.50
CA GLY A 85 -0.76 4.82 19.72
C GLY A 85 -2.02 3.96 19.58
N ARG A 86 -2.40 3.58 18.36
CA ARG A 86 -3.52 2.67 18.02
C ARG A 86 -3.16 1.85 16.78
N ALA A 87 -3.75 0.67 16.65
CA ALA A 87 -3.59 -0.19 15.49
C ALA A 87 -3.91 0.55 14.18
N HIS A 88 -3.09 0.35 13.15
CA HIS A 88 -3.26 1.05 11.86
C HIS A 88 -4.61 0.78 11.19
N PRO A 89 -5.18 -0.45 11.24
CA PRO A 89 -6.56 -0.70 10.82
C PRO A 89 -7.59 0.20 11.51
N GLU A 90 -7.42 0.48 12.81
CA GLU A 90 -8.35 1.34 13.54
C GLU A 90 -8.20 2.82 13.16
N LEU A 91 -6.97 3.27 12.91
CA LEU A 91 -6.68 4.62 12.45
C LEU A 91 -7.23 4.87 11.05
N PHE A 92 -7.15 3.86 10.16
CA PHE A 92 -7.75 3.94 8.83
C PHE A 92 -9.26 4.27 8.91
N LEU A 93 -9.98 3.68 9.87
CA LEU A 93 -11.42 3.89 10.05
C LEU A 93 -11.78 5.31 10.52
N ASP A 94 -10.82 6.13 10.93
CA ASP A 94 -11.06 7.56 11.23
C ASP A 94 -11.45 8.33 9.95
N ILE A 95 -10.95 7.91 8.78
CA ILE A 95 -11.27 8.51 7.47
C ILE A 95 -12.76 8.34 7.12
N PRO A 96 -13.31 7.11 6.97
CA PRO A 96 -14.72 6.95 6.64
C PRO A 96 -15.63 7.52 7.72
N ARG A 97 -15.24 7.47 9.01
CA ARG A 97 -15.98 8.12 10.10
C ARG A 97 -16.05 9.64 9.90
N GLY A 98 -14.91 10.28 9.61
CA GLY A 98 -14.83 11.72 9.36
C GLY A 98 -15.56 12.18 8.10
N LEU A 99 -15.74 11.30 7.11
CA LEU A 99 -16.56 11.55 5.92
C LEU A 99 -18.07 11.32 6.15
N GLY A 100 -18.46 10.82 7.33
CA GLY A 100 -19.85 10.53 7.69
C GLY A 100 -20.39 9.23 7.10
N TYR A 101 -19.55 8.27 6.73
CA TYR A 101 -19.99 6.95 6.29
C TYR A 101 -20.37 6.05 7.46
N ASP A 102 -21.32 5.15 7.21
CA ASP A 102 -21.69 4.09 8.14
C ASP A 102 -20.55 3.06 8.26
N LEU A 103 -19.97 2.94 9.45
CA LEU A 103 -18.89 2.00 9.73
C LEU A 103 -19.33 0.53 9.69
N ALA A 104 -20.63 0.23 9.76
CA ALA A 104 -21.12 -1.14 9.58
C ALA A 104 -20.71 -1.73 8.21
N ARG A 105 -20.49 -0.87 7.20
CA ARG A 105 -19.97 -1.26 5.87
C ARG A 105 -18.58 -1.91 5.93
N PHE A 106 -17.77 -1.52 6.91
CA PHE A 106 -16.39 -1.98 7.06
C PHE A 106 -16.29 -3.25 7.92
N ALA A 107 -17.37 -3.62 8.62
CA ALA A 107 -17.38 -4.83 9.46
C ALA A 107 -17.33 -6.12 8.63
N ARG A 108 -17.99 -6.13 7.46
CA ARG A 108 -18.00 -7.26 6.51
C ARG A 108 -18.04 -6.75 5.07
N VAL A 109 -16.88 -6.32 4.58
CA VAL A 109 -16.74 -5.91 3.19
C VAL A 109 -16.81 -7.13 2.27
N GLU A 110 -17.71 -7.08 1.28
CA GLU A 110 -17.67 -7.99 0.15
C GLU A 110 -16.65 -7.46 -0.87
N LEU A 111 -15.59 -8.23 -1.12
CA LEU A 111 -14.58 -7.84 -2.09
C LEU A 111 -15.13 -7.93 -3.51
N LEU A 112 -14.81 -6.91 -4.33
CA LEU A 112 -15.00 -6.99 -5.77
C LEU A 112 -14.19 -8.18 -6.33
N PRO A 113 -14.60 -8.80 -7.45
CA PRO A 113 -13.90 -9.96 -8.00
C PRO A 113 -12.40 -9.72 -8.24
N GLU A 114 -12.03 -8.53 -8.73
CA GLU A 114 -10.63 -8.13 -8.92
C GLU A 114 -9.88 -7.96 -7.59
N ALA A 115 -10.53 -7.40 -6.57
CA ALA A 115 -9.96 -7.23 -5.24
C ALA A 115 -9.75 -8.59 -4.55
N ALA A 116 -10.72 -9.50 -4.67
CA ALA A 116 -10.61 -10.86 -4.14
C ALA A 116 -9.46 -11.64 -4.79
N ARG A 117 -9.27 -11.53 -6.12
CA ARG A 117 -8.12 -12.12 -6.81
C ARG A 117 -6.80 -11.52 -6.35
N TYR A 118 -6.74 -10.20 -6.20
CA TYR A 118 -5.53 -9.52 -5.71
C TYR A 118 -5.21 -9.94 -4.27
N ARG A 119 -6.19 -9.98 -3.38
CA ARG A 119 -6.03 -10.48 -2.01
C ARG A 119 -5.52 -11.93 -1.98
N ALA A 120 -6.14 -12.83 -2.75
CA ALA A 120 -5.70 -14.23 -2.80
C ALA A 120 -4.24 -14.36 -3.29
N LEU A 121 -3.83 -13.52 -4.25
CA LEU A 121 -2.43 -13.45 -4.67
C LEU A 121 -1.51 -12.97 -3.55
N LEU A 122 -1.89 -11.94 -2.79
CA LEU A 122 -1.12 -11.47 -1.63
C LEU A 122 -0.97 -12.58 -0.59
N ASP A 123 -2.05 -13.30 -0.26
CA ASP A 123 -2.01 -14.40 0.70
C ASP A 123 -1.08 -15.55 0.22
N GLU A 124 -1.14 -15.90 -1.07
CA GLU A 124 -0.25 -16.91 -1.65
C GLU A 124 1.22 -16.48 -1.57
N LEU A 125 1.53 -15.29 -2.07
CA LEU A 125 2.91 -14.83 -2.20
C LEU A 125 3.51 -14.52 -0.82
N ALA A 126 2.75 -13.89 0.08
CA ALA A 126 3.20 -13.60 1.44
C ALA A 126 3.33 -14.85 2.30
N GLY A 127 2.53 -15.90 2.06
CA GLY A 127 2.46 -17.08 2.95
C GLY A 127 3.08 -18.37 2.44
N ARG A 128 3.34 -18.52 1.13
CA ARG A 128 3.65 -19.85 0.54
C ARG A 128 4.78 -19.85 -0.49
N ARG A 129 5.37 -18.69 -0.81
CA ARG A 129 6.36 -18.57 -1.91
C ARG A 129 7.75 -18.18 -1.44
N GLY A 130 8.03 -18.34 -0.15
CA GLY A 130 9.32 -18.03 0.44
C GLY A 130 9.35 -16.61 1.01
N TRP A 131 10.19 -16.43 2.02
CA TRP A 131 10.29 -15.18 2.76
C TRP A 131 10.81 -14.03 1.90
N GLU A 132 11.66 -14.29 0.90
CA GLU A 132 12.22 -13.28 0.01
C GLU A 132 11.11 -12.56 -0.76
N ILE A 133 10.14 -13.34 -1.27
CA ILE A 133 8.96 -12.83 -1.96
C ILE A 133 8.00 -12.17 -0.96
N GLY A 134 7.75 -12.80 0.18
CA GLY A 134 6.85 -12.26 1.21
C GLY A 134 7.31 -10.89 1.72
N VAL A 135 8.61 -10.73 2.03
CA VAL A 135 9.20 -9.46 2.45
C VAL A 135 9.08 -8.42 1.35
N ALA A 136 9.50 -8.71 0.12
CA ALA A 136 9.44 -7.73 -0.96
C ALA A 136 8.01 -7.23 -1.21
N ILE A 137 7.01 -8.10 -1.16
CA ILE A 137 5.62 -7.71 -1.42
C ILE A 137 5.05 -6.90 -0.26
N THR A 138 5.26 -7.34 0.97
CA THR A 138 4.70 -6.67 2.15
C THR A 138 5.38 -5.33 2.39
N THR A 139 6.71 -5.31 2.44
CA THR A 139 7.47 -4.14 2.87
C THR A 139 7.90 -3.24 1.72
N LEU A 140 8.05 -3.73 0.49
CA LEU A 140 8.28 -2.84 -0.68
C LEU A 140 6.99 -2.54 -1.43
N PHE A 141 6.26 -3.55 -1.88
CA PHE A 141 5.12 -3.30 -2.77
C PHE A 141 3.93 -2.66 -2.06
N ILE A 142 3.41 -3.24 -0.97
CA ILE A 142 2.17 -2.77 -0.34
C ILE A 142 2.41 -1.39 0.30
N GLU A 143 3.39 -1.29 1.19
CA GLU A 143 3.73 -0.05 1.90
C GLU A 143 4.34 1.03 1.00
N GLY A 144 5.06 0.66 -0.06
CA GLY A 144 5.79 1.62 -0.89
C GLY A 144 4.95 2.34 -1.93
N THR A 145 5.54 3.35 -2.55
CA THR A 145 4.87 4.18 -3.57
C THR A 145 5.62 4.19 -4.91
N ALA A 146 5.13 4.92 -5.90
CA ALA A 146 5.88 5.12 -7.14
C ALA A 146 7.16 5.97 -6.96
N HIS A 147 7.39 6.50 -5.76
CA HIS A 147 8.50 7.40 -5.44
C HIS A 147 9.64 6.72 -4.66
N GLU A 148 9.65 5.38 -4.58
CA GLU A 148 10.65 4.61 -3.81
C GLU A 148 12.11 4.92 -4.15
N ARG A 149 12.40 5.41 -5.36
CA ARG A 149 13.78 5.82 -5.72
C ARG A 149 14.35 6.87 -4.76
N GLN A 150 13.50 7.73 -4.20
CA GLN A 150 13.91 8.77 -3.24
C GLN A 150 14.36 8.17 -1.90
N GLU A 151 13.86 6.99 -1.53
CA GLU A 151 14.16 6.32 -0.26
C GLU A 151 15.57 5.71 -0.24
N ILE A 152 16.14 5.44 -1.40
CA ILE A 152 17.50 4.88 -1.55
C ILE A 152 18.46 5.86 -2.26
N ALA A 153 17.99 7.06 -2.59
CA ALA A 153 18.83 8.12 -3.13
C ALA A 153 19.69 8.75 -2.00
N PRO A 154 20.90 9.24 -2.30
CA PRO A 154 21.66 10.07 -1.37
C PRO A 154 20.81 11.26 -0.90
N THR A 155 20.87 11.56 0.40
CA THR A 155 19.97 12.36 1.26
C THR A 155 19.53 13.77 0.83
N HIS A 156 19.85 14.26 -0.37
CA HIS A 156 19.74 15.68 -0.70
C HIS A 156 18.43 16.17 -1.37
N ALA A 157 17.39 15.35 -1.51
CA ALA A 157 16.17 15.79 -2.20
C ALA A 157 14.86 15.13 -1.75
N ARG A 158 14.60 14.98 -0.44
CA ARG A 158 13.23 14.71 -0.01
C ARG A 158 12.39 15.97 -0.20
N ALA A 159 11.36 15.87 -1.04
CA ALA A 159 10.43 16.97 -1.26
C ALA A 159 9.72 17.33 0.06
N ALA A 160 9.38 18.61 0.24
CA ALA A 160 8.62 19.03 1.40
C ALA A 160 7.27 18.29 1.44
N VAL A 161 6.97 17.67 2.57
CA VAL A 161 5.69 16.98 2.79
C VAL A 161 4.59 18.04 2.86
N ALA A 162 3.62 17.96 1.95
CA ALA A 162 2.48 18.89 1.93
C ALA A 162 1.68 18.81 3.25
N PRO A 163 1.16 19.94 3.77
CA PRO A 163 0.38 19.94 5.00
C PRO A 163 -0.90 19.08 4.85
N LEU A 164 -1.42 18.54 5.95
CA LEU A 164 -2.62 17.67 5.91
C LEU A 164 -3.85 18.40 5.34
N SER A 165 -3.90 19.73 5.42
CA SER A 165 -4.93 20.56 4.78
C SER A 165 -4.97 20.43 3.25
N GLU A 166 -3.86 20.01 2.65
CA GLU A 166 -3.73 19.78 1.21
C GLU A 166 -4.12 18.37 0.80
N HIS A 167 -4.46 17.50 1.75
CA HIS A 167 -4.90 16.14 1.45
C HIS A 167 -6.21 16.16 0.65
N PRO A 168 -6.35 15.38 -0.44
CA PRO A 168 -7.53 15.43 -1.30
C PRO A 168 -8.87 15.23 -0.59
N LEU A 169 -8.91 14.32 0.39
CA LEU A 169 -10.12 14.09 1.19
C LEU A 169 -10.53 15.31 2.02
N VAL A 170 -9.56 16.10 2.47
CA VAL A 170 -9.83 17.35 3.21
C VAL A 170 -10.32 18.41 2.23
N LYS A 171 -9.56 18.66 1.16
CA LYS A 171 -9.85 19.72 0.18
C LYS A 171 -11.17 19.54 -0.55
N HIS A 172 -11.49 18.31 -0.95
CA HIS A 172 -12.60 18.06 -1.87
C HIS A 172 -13.77 17.33 -1.24
N TYR A 173 -13.54 16.60 -0.13
CA TYR A 173 -14.57 15.80 0.51
C TYR A 173 -14.92 16.27 1.93
N GLY A 174 -14.33 17.35 2.43
CA GLY A 174 -14.67 17.92 3.73
C GLY A 174 -14.30 17.02 4.92
N LEU A 175 -13.36 16.09 4.73
CA LEU A 175 -12.77 15.33 5.82
C LEU A 175 -12.09 16.31 6.80
N PRO A 176 -12.38 16.27 8.11
CA PRO A 176 -11.58 16.99 9.09
C PRO A 176 -10.13 16.52 9.04
N ALA A 177 -9.15 17.43 8.97
CA ALA A 177 -7.73 17.04 8.90
C ALA A 177 -7.29 16.15 10.08
N ALA A 178 -7.91 16.31 11.25
CA ALA A 178 -7.68 15.48 12.43
C ALA A 178 -8.08 14.00 12.25
N ALA A 179 -8.84 13.66 11.21
CA ALA A 179 -9.21 12.29 10.87
C ALA A 179 -8.16 11.58 9.99
N LEU A 180 -7.08 12.27 9.59
CA LEU A 180 -5.94 11.70 8.86
C LEU A 180 -4.87 11.14 9.80
N THR A 181 -5.29 10.51 10.90
CA THR A 181 -4.42 9.99 11.95
C THR A 181 -3.42 8.96 11.42
N LEU A 182 -3.86 8.05 10.54
CA LEU A 182 -2.97 7.09 9.88
C LEU A 182 -1.92 7.76 8.99
N ALA A 183 -2.32 8.75 8.19
CA ALA A 183 -1.38 9.47 7.32
C ALA A 183 -0.35 10.26 8.15
N GLU A 184 -0.74 10.77 9.31
CA GLU A 184 0.18 11.41 10.25
C GLU A 184 1.13 10.40 10.91
N ALA A 185 0.65 9.22 11.28
CA ALA A 185 1.46 8.14 11.82
C ALA A 185 2.53 7.68 10.81
N HIS A 186 2.13 7.43 9.56
CA HIS A 186 3.08 7.12 8.49
C HIS A 186 4.11 8.23 8.35
N ARG A 187 3.74 9.51 8.25
CA ARG A 187 4.72 10.61 8.14
C ARG A 187 5.77 10.65 9.26
N LYS A 188 5.43 10.18 10.46
CA LYS A 188 6.34 10.15 11.62
C LYS A 188 7.29 8.94 11.61
N GLY A 189 6.88 7.80 11.04
CA GLY A 189 7.66 6.54 11.04
C GLY A 189 8.18 6.06 9.67
N GLU A 190 7.66 6.62 8.56
CA GLU A 190 7.85 6.12 7.19
C GLU A 190 9.33 6.11 6.78
N GLY A 191 10.10 7.16 7.12
CA GLY A 191 11.51 7.23 6.73
C GLY A 191 12.38 6.07 7.24
N GLU A 192 12.13 5.56 8.46
CA GLU A 192 12.88 4.45 9.04
C GLU A 192 12.37 3.09 8.53
N HIS A 193 11.04 2.92 8.43
CA HIS A 193 10.41 1.70 7.91
C HIS A 193 10.73 1.46 6.43
N ARG A 194 10.68 2.51 5.59
CA ARG A 194 11.04 2.42 4.16
C ARG A 194 12.50 2.01 3.99
N ALA A 195 13.41 2.61 4.75
CA ALA A 195 14.83 2.25 4.72
C ALA A 195 15.05 0.80 5.18
N ALA A 196 14.33 0.34 6.22
CA ALA A 196 14.38 -1.04 6.68
C ALA A 196 13.93 -2.03 5.61
N ALA A 197 12.86 -1.73 4.88
CA ALA A 197 12.37 -2.56 3.77
C ALA A 197 13.46 -2.81 2.72
N TRP A 198 14.18 -1.76 2.30
CA TRP A 198 15.28 -1.90 1.35
C TRP A 198 16.49 -2.63 1.93
N ARG A 199 16.86 -2.41 3.20
CA ARG A 199 17.94 -3.19 3.85
C ARG A 199 17.62 -4.69 3.87
N MET A 200 16.40 -5.04 4.29
CA MET A 200 15.96 -6.45 4.32
C MET A 200 16.10 -7.11 2.95
N VAL A 201 15.65 -6.43 1.89
CA VAL A 201 15.66 -6.97 0.53
C VAL A 201 17.07 -6.99 -0.08
N LEU A 202 17.88 -5.95 0.12
CA LEU A 202 19.16 -5.83 -0.57
C LEU A 202 20.31 -6.54 0.13
N ASP A 203 20.30 -6.57 1.47
CA ASP A 203 21.43 -7.07 2.26
C ASP A 203 21.30 -8.56 2.61
N HIS A 204 20.09 -9.12 2.53
CA HIS A 204 19.84 -10.50 2.94
C HIS A 204 19.35 -11.45 1.82
N LEU A 205 18.93 -10.95 0.65
CA LEU A 205 18.55 -11.83 -0.47
C LEU A 205 19.78 -12.31 -1.22
N GLY A 206 19.91 -13.63 -1.32
CA GLY A 206 20.88 -14.28 -2.21
C GLY A 206 20.57 -14.04 -3.68
N GLU A 207 21.59 -14.08 -4.54
CA GLU A 207 21.43 -13.85 -5.98
C GLU A 207 20.39 -14.73 -6.68
N PRO A 208 20.22 -16.02 -6.32
CA PRO A 208 19.20 -16.88 -6.93
C PRO A 208 17.76 -16.41 -6.69
N ALA A 209 17.51 -15.69 -5.59
CA ALA A 209 16.17 -15.21 -5.23
C ALA A 209 15.76 -13.93 -5.97
N ARG A 210 16.72 -13.14 -6.47
CA ARG A 210 16.47 -11.81 -7.04
C ARG A 210 15.52 -11.84 -8.25
N ALA A 211 15.76 -12.73 -9.21
CA ALA A 211 14.89 -12.82 -10.40
C ALA A 211 13.46 -13.31 -10.06
N PRO A 212 13.26 -14.36 -9.24
CA PRO A 212 11.94 -14.72 -8.71
C PRO A 212 11.21 -13.57 -7.99
N VAL A 213 11.93 -12.78 -7.17
CA VAL A 213 11.34 -11.64 -6.47
C VAL A 213 10.87 -10.56 -7.44
N VAL A 214 11.67 -10.20 -8.45
CA VAL A 214 11.25 -9.25 -9.49
C VAL A 214 10.01 -9.77 -10.24
N ALA A 215 10.00 -11.05 -10.61
CA ALA A 215 8.85 -11.65 -11.28
C ALA A 215 7.57 -11.64 -10.41
N ALA A 216 7.70 -11.88 -9.12
CA ALA A 216 6.59 -11.77 -8.18
C ALA A 216 6.09 -10.32 -8.07
N MET A 217 6.99 -9.33 -7.97
CA MET A 217 6.66 -7.91 -7.94
C MET A 217 5.92 -7.46 -9.20
N GLU A 218 6.32 -7.91 -10.39
CA GLU A 218 5.60 -7.66 -11.66
C GLU A 218 4.18 -8.26 -11.64
N ASN A 219 4.03 -9.48 -11.14
CA ASN A 219 2.72 -10.13 -11.01
C ASN A 219 1.80 -9.36 -10.03
N VAL A 220 2.34 -8.93 -8.88
CA VAL A 220 1.61 -8.09 -7.92
C VAL A 220 1.23 -6.76 -8.54
N LEU A 221 2.10 -6.12 -9.33
CA LEU A 221 1.77 -4.90 -10.05
C LEU A 221 0.60 -5.09 -11.02
N ALA A 222 0.63 -6.13 -11.85
CA ALA A 222 -0.44 -6.42 -12.81
C ALA A 222 -1.79 -6.68 -12.10
N ALA A 223 -1.75 -7.44 -11.00
CA ALA A 223 -2.93 -7.72 -10.19
C ALA A 223 -3.44 -6.46 -9.47
N TRP A 224 -2.55 -5.61 -8.95
CA TRP A 224 -2.91 -4.34 -8.32
C TRP A 224 -3.57 -3.39 -9.32
N LEU A 225 -3.05 -3.27 -10.55
CA LEU A 225 -3.67 -2.46 -11.61
C LEU A 225 -5.09 -2.95 -11.94
N THR A 226 -5.27 -4.27 -12.03
CA THR A 226 -6.59 -4.89 -12.28
C THR A 226 -7.55 -4.65 -11.11
N TYR A 227 -7.07 -4.80 -9.86
CA TYR A 227 -7.81 -4.43 -8.66
C TYR A 227 -8.29 -2.97 -8.70
N ARG A 228 -7.39 -2.04 -9.02
CA ARG A 228 -7.71 -0.61 -9.11
C ARG A 228 -8.67 -0.30 -10.26
N ASP A 229 -8.63 -1.05 -11.37
CA ASP A 229 -9.63 -0.95 -12.43
C ASP A 229 -11.03 -1.34 -11.94
N GLY A 230 -11.14 -2.43 -11.16
CA GLY A 230 -12.40 -2.85 -10.54
C GLY A 230 -12.97 -1.78 -9.59
N VAL A 231 -12.12 -1.24 -8.71
CA VAL A 231 -12.49 -0.16 -7.78
C VAL A 231 -12.91 1.10 -8.53
N ALA A 232 -12.17 1.51 -9.58
CA ALA A 232 -12.50 2.69 -10.37
C ALA A 232 -13.88 2.56 -11.03
N ARG A 233 -14.17 1.41 -11.67
CA ARG A 233 -15.50 1.14 -12.26
C ARG A 233 -16.61 1.19 -11.22
N ALA A 234 -16.41 0.54 -10.08
CA ALA A 234 -17.40 0.54 -8.99
C ALA A 234 -17.62 1.96 -8.42
N CYS A 235 -16.58 2.79 -8.40
CA CYS A 235 -16.66 4.20 -8.03
C CYS A 235 -17.33 5.10 -9.10
N GLY A 236 -17.75 4.54 -10.24
CA GLY A 236 -18.38 5.28 -11.34
C GLY A 236 -17.41 5.99 -12.27
N LEU A 237 -16.17 5.51 -12.37
CA LEU A 237 -15.19 6.02 -13.31
C LEU A 237 -15.08 5.11 -14.54
N ALA A 238 -14.91 5.72 -15.70
CA ALA A 238 -14.55 5.08 -16.95
C ALA A 238 -13.18 5.59 -17.42
N ARG A 239 -12.44 4.72 -18.13
CA ARG A 239 -11.15 5.06 -18.74
C ARG A 239 -11.42 5.59 -20.14
N SER A 240 -11.03 6.84 -20.40
CA SER A 240 -11.16 7.45 -21.72
C SER A 240 -10.16 6.85 -22.72
N PRO A 241 -10.36 7.08 -24.04
CA PRO A 241 -9.38 6.68 -25.06
C PRO A 241 -8.00 7.32 -24.88
N THR A 242 -7.91 8.46 -24.17
CA THR A 242 -6.66 9.17 -23.88
C THR A 242 -6.03 8.76 -22.54
N ASN A 243 -6.48 7.66 -21.94
CA ASN A 243 -6.00 7.15 -20.66
C ASN A 243 -6.22 8.12 -19.48
N THR A 244 -7.33 8.87 -19.51
CA THR A 244 -7.76 9.77 -18.44
C THR A 244 -9.08 9.32 -17.82
N PRO A 245 -9.37 9.63 -16.55
CA PRO A 245 -10.61 9.21 -15.93
C PRO A 245 -11.76 10.17 -16.25
N GLU A 246 -12.91 9.58 -16.58
CA GLU A 246 -14.18 10.26 -16.84
C GLU A 246 -15.28 9.63 -15.96
N LEU A 247 -16.39 10.34 -15.75
CA LEU A 247 -17.55 9.74 -15.09
C LEU A 247 -18.26 8.78 -16.05
N ALA A 248 -18.57 7.58 -15.59
CA ALA A 248 -19.38 6.65 -16.35
C ALA A 248 -20.81 7.20 -16.48
N THR A 249 -21.31 7.29 -17.71
CA THR A 249 -22.70 7.64 -18.04
C THR A 249 -23.68 6.57 -17.62
#